data_AF-A0A4Q7TGE9-F1
#
_entry.id   AF-A0A4Q7TGE9-F1
#
_cell.length_a   1.000
_cell.length_b   1.000
_cell.length_c   1.000
_cell.angle_alpha   90.00
_cell.angle_beta   90.00
_cell.angle_gamma   90.00
#
_symmetry.space_group_name_H-M   'P 1'
#
loop_
_entity.id
_entity.type
_entity.pdbx_description
1 polymer ?
#
loop_
_entity_poly.entity_id
_entity_poly.type
_entity_poly.pdbx_seq_one_letter_code
_entity_poly.pdbx_strand_id
1 'polypeptide(L)'
;MTDAPQPAPAGTPATTLWIWLLALAPLISIWSAVTLDVDAVIELVNVAIEATPDGAVTTNPTTAPPATGNGTGLVLWLAGIGVAVLDWRALRDRQIDRPFPWFWAIASGFVYVIGRSIVVRRRSGTGLAPMWATIALQALLIAIVFSIAVRVVNATLPTAAF
;
A
#
# COMPACT_ATOMS: atom_id res chain seq x y z
N MET A 1 -40.52 10.37 8.47
CA MET A 1 -39.90 11.17 7.40
C MET A 1 -38.54 10.54 7.13
N THR A 2 -38.45 9.66 6.13
CA THR A 2 -37.21 8.95 5.78
C THR A 2 -36.28 9.94 5.08
N ASP A 3 -35.24 10.37 5.78
CA ASP A 3 -34.19 11.26 5.27
C ASP A 3 -33.33 10.47 4.26
N ALA A 4 -33.86 10.32 3.05
CA ALA A 4 -33.17 9.62 1.97
C ALA A 4 -31.96 10.47 1.55
N PRO A 5 -30.75 9.88 1.43
CA PRO A 5 -29.56 10.63 1.07
C PRO A 5 -29.76 11.39 -0.25
N GLN A 6 -29.59 12.71 -0.23
CA GLN A 6 -29.81 13.55 -1.40
C GLN A 6 -28.74 13.25 -2.48
N PRO A 7 -29.13 13.11 -3.77
CA PRO A 7 -28.18 13.00 -4.88
C PRO A 7 -27.28 14.24 -4.96
N ALA A 8 -26.00 14.04 -5.34
CA ALA A 8 -25.06 15.13 -5.50
C ALA A 8 -25.46 16.07 -6.66
N PRO A 9 -25.13 17.37 -6.62
CA PRO A 9 -25.40 18.30 -7.71
C PRO A 9 -24.82 17.81 -9.05
N ALA A 10 -25.60 17.91 -10.12
CA ALA A 10 -25.19 17.48 -11.45
C ALA A 10 -23.89 18.18 -11.89
N GLY A 11 -22.91 17.40 -12.36
CA GLY A 11 -21.60 17.91 -12.81
C GLY A 11 -20.52 17.99 -11.72
N THR A 12 -20.81 17.59 -10.48
CA THR A 12 -19.78 17.54 -9.42
C THR A 12 -18.71 16.50 -9.77
N PRO A 13 -17.42 16.89 -9.91
CA PRO A 13 -16.37 15.92 -10.20
C PRO A 13 -16.26 14.92 -9.04
N ALA A 14 -16.50 13.64 -9.32
CA ALA A 14 -16.43 12.57 -8.34
C ALA A 14 -15.01 12.24 -7.88
N THR A 15 -13.99 12.71 -8.60
CA THR A 15 -12.58 12.50 -8.32
C THR A 15 -11.94 13.75 -7.72
N THR A 16 -11.04 13.54 -6.77
CA THR A 16 -10.23 14.58 -6.14
C THR A 16 -8.76 14.28 -6.43
N LEU A 17 -7.89 15.28 -6.40
CA LEU A 17 -6.44 15.03 -6.49
C LEU A 17 -5.95 14.15 -5.32
N TRP A 18 -6.50 14.36 -4.12
CA TRP A 18 -6.15 13.61 -2.89
C TRP A 18 -6.39 12.11 -3.02
N ILE A 19 -7.51 11.69 -3.62
CA ILE A 19 -7.78 10.27 -3.81
C ILE A 19 -6.80 9.63 -4.79
N TRP A 20 -6.29 10.38 -5.78
CA TRP A 20 -5.26 9.87 -6.68
C TRP A 20 -3.90 9.71 -6.00
N LEU A 21 -3.54 10.60 -5.06
CA LEU A 21 -2.33 10.43 -4.26
C LEU A 21 -2.37 9.12 -3.45
N LEU A 22 -3.53 8.76 -2.91
CA LEU A 22 -3.71 7.48 -2.21
C LEU A 22 -3.78 6.29 -3.16
N ALA A 23 -4.52 6.43 -4.27
CA ALA A 23 -4.69 5.36 -5.25
C ALA A 23 -3.37 4.96 -5.93
N LEU A 24 -2.47 5.94 -6.12
CA LEU A 24 -1.15 5.78 -6.72
C LEU A 24 -0.06 5.53 -5.68
N ALA A 25 -0.36 5.53 -4.37
CA ALA A 25 0.61 5.22 -3.32
C ALA A 25 1.38 3.91 -3.54
N PRO A 26 0.77 2.81 -4.07
CA PRO A 26 1.51 1.58 -4.34
C PRO A 26 2.66 1.76 -5.34
N LEU A 27 2.68 2.81 -6.17
CA LEU A 27 3.79 3.09 -7.09
C LEU A 27 5.11 3.33 -6.34
N ILE A 28 5.07 3.91 -5.15
CA ILE A 28 6.27 4.12 -4.32
C ILE A 28 6.85 2.75 -3.93
N SER A 29 5.99 1.83 -3.49
CA SER A 29 6.40 0.47 -3.14
C SER A 29 6.85 -0.33 -4.35
N ILE A 30 6.16 -0.19 -5.50
CA ILE A 30 6.55 -0.84 -6.76
C ILE A 30 7.92 -0.35 -7.19
N TRP A 31 8.14 0.97 -7.19
CA TRP A 31 9.43 1.57 -7.53
C TRP A 31 10.54 1.01 -6.62
N SER A 32 10.31 1.03 -5.31
CA SER A 32 11.26 0.45 -4.34
C SER A 32 11.55 -1.02 -4.61
N ALA A 33 10.53 -1.81 -4.97
CA ALA A 33 10.67 -3.24 -5.22
C ALA A 33 11.44 -3.53 -6.52
N VAL A 34 11.20 -2.77 -7.59
CA VAL A 34 11.90 -2.98 -8.88
C VAL A 34 13.33 -2.46 -8.87
N THR A 35 13.65 -1.47 -8.03
CA THR A 35 15.02 -0.97 -7.85
C THR A 35 15.82 -1.80 -6.84
N LEU A 36 15.19 -2.76 -6.17
CA LEU A 36 15.86 -3.60 -5.18
C LEU A 36 16.82 -4.56 -5.87
N ASP A 37 18.10 -4.50 -5.48
CA ASP A 37 19.08 -5.51 -5.88
C ASP A 37 18.87 -6.78 -5.04
N VAL A 38 18.05 -7.68 -5.56
CA VAL A 38 17.67 -8.92 -4.89
C VAL A 38 18.89 -9.81 -4.65
N ASP A 39 19.88 -9.78 -5.55
CA ASP A 39 21.06 -10.65 -5.45
C ASP A 39 21.99 -10.15 -4.33
N ALA A 40 22.18 -8.82 -4.22
CA ALA A 40 22.88 -8.21 -3.09
C ALA A 40 22.17 -8.46 -1.75
N VAL A 41 20.82 -8.46 -1.74
CA VAL A 41 20.05 -8.82 -0.53
C VAL A 41 20.26 -10.28 -0.14
N ILE A 42 20.26 -11.20 -1.11
CA ILE A 42 20.51 -12.63 -0.86
C ILE A 42 21.92 -12.84 -0.31
N GLU A 43 22.93 -12.19 -0.90
CA GLU A 43 24.32 -12.24 -0.41
C GLU A 43 24.42 -11.72 1.02
N LEU A 44 23.81 -10.56 1.31
CA LEU A 44 23.77 -9.99 2.66
C LEU A 44 23.10 -10.94 3.66
N VAL A 45 21.98 -11.54 3.30
CA VAL A 45 21.26 -12.50 4.16
C VAL A 45 22.11 -13.75 4.42
N ASN A 46 22.78 -14.28 3.39
CA ASN A 46 23.64 -15.46 3.52
C ASN A 46 24.87 -15.20 4.40
N VAL A 47 25.43 -13.98 4.37
CA VAL A 47 26.55 -13.58 5.24
C VAL A 47 26.08 -13.22 6.65
N ALA A 48 24.85 -12.72 6.80
CA ALA A 48 24.29 -12.34 8.10
C ALA A 48 23.78 -13.54 8.91
N ILE A 49 23.40 -14.64 8.26
CA ILE A 49 22.92 -15.85 8.91
C ILE A 49 24.08 -16.82 9.13
N GLU A 50 24.53 -16.95 10.37
CA GLU A 50 25.50 -17.97 10.78
C GLU A 50 24.76 -19.15 11.40
N ALA A 51 24.85 -20.32 10.76
CA ALA A 51 24.38 -21.58 11.34
C ALA A 51 25.46 -22.10 12.30
N THR A 52 25.18 -22.00 13.60
CA THR A 52 26.02 -22.54 14.67
C THR A 52 26.00 -24.08 14.56
N PRO A 53 27.08 -24.82 14.90
CA PRO A 53 27.18 -26.27 14.70
C PRO A 53 26.07 -27.12 15.37
N ASP A 54 25.40 -26.54 16.35
CA ASP A 54 24.24 -27.02 17.11
C ASP A 54 22.88 -26.71 16.43
N GLY A 55 22.91 -26.17 15.21
CA GLY A 55 21.71 -25.86 14.41
C GLY A 55 21.04 -24.53 14.78
N ALA A 56 21.63 -23.78 15.72
CA ALA A 56 21.15 -22.46 16.09
C ALA A 56 21.46 -21.45 14.96
N VAL A 57 20.42 -20.84 14.40
CA VAL A 57 20.55 -19.74 13.44
C VAL A 57 20.80 -18.46 14.24
N THR A 58 22.02 -17.93 14.16
CA THR A 58 22.38 -16.65 14.79
C THR A 58 22.58 -15.59 13.72
N THR A 59 22.19 -14.35 14.01
CA THR A 59 22.44 -13.22 13.12
C THR A 59 23.71 -12.52 13.56
N ASN A 60 24.68 -12.36 12.64
CA ASN A 60 25.91 -11.67 12.96
C ASN A 60 25.62 -10.15 13.12
N PRO A 61 25.81 -9.57 14.34
CA PRO A 61 25.45 -8.18 14.61
C PRO A 61 26.32 -7.16 13.85
N THR A 62 27.43 -7.61 13.25
CA THR A 62 28.34 -6.74 12.47
C THR A 62 27.94 -6.60 11.00
N THR A 63 27.17 -7.54 10.47
CA THR A 63 26.65 -7.53 9.09
C THR A 63 25.14 -7.31 9.03
N ALA A 64 24.45 -7.33 10.18
CA ALA A 64 23.08 -6.88 10.26
C ALA A 64 22.96 -5.46 9.69
N PRO A 65 22.16 -5.23 8.63
CA PRO A 65 21.91 -3.89 8.15
C PRO A 65 21.44 -3.07 9.36
N PRO A 66 21.92 -1.83 9.54
CA PRO A 66 21.55 -1.03 10.69
C PRO A 66 20.04 -1.08 10.81
N ALA A 67 19.55 -1.36 12.02
CA ALA A 67 18.15 -1.20 12.38
C ALA A 67 17.81 0.30 12.35
N THR A 68 18.00 0.90 11.18
CA THR A 68 17.62 2.26 10.82
C THR A 68 16.11 2.20 10.90
N GLY A 69 15.59 2.71 12.01
CA GLY A 69 14.20 2.53 12.41
C GLY A 69 13.27 2.87 11.24
N ASN A 70 12.14 2.15 11.20
CA ASN A 70 11.02 2.26 10.26
C ASN A 70 10.36 3.67 10.22
N GLY A 71 11.07 4.75 10.54
CA GLY A 71 10.61 6.12 10.53
C GLY A 71 10.09 6.54 9.16
N THR A 72 10.72 6.10 8.07
CA THR A 72 10.21 6.36 6.72
C THR A 72 8.83 5.75 6.51
N GLY A 73 8.62 4.50 6.95
CA GLY A 73 7.32 3.84 6.87
C GLY A 73 6.27 4.54 7.74
N LEU A 74 6.64 4.94 8.96
CA LEU A 74 5.75 5.70 9.85
C LEU A 74 5.35 7.05 9.27
N VAL A 75 6.31 7.80 8.69
CA VAL A 75 6.07 9.09 8.04
C VAL A 75 5.13 8.93 6.85
N LEU A 76 5.38 7.93 5.99
CA LEU A 76 4.50 7.64 4.84
C LEU A 76 3.09 7.24 5.28
N TRP A 77 2.98 6.47 6.37
CA TRP A 77 1.69 6.08 6.93
C TRP A 77 0.90 7.28 7.47
N LEU A 78 1.54 8.15 8.27
CA LEU A 78 0.93 9.39 8.77
C LEU A 78 0.55 10.33 7.63
N ALA A 79 1.40 10.46 6.61
CA ALA A 79 1.11 11.26 5.41
C ALA A 79 -0.13 10.72 4.68
N GLY A 80 -0.26 9.39 4.54
CA GLY A 80 -1.44 8.76 3.96
C GLY A 80 -2.73 9.09 4.72
N ILE A 81 -2.69 9.07 6.05
CA ILE A 81 -3.84 9.50 6.88
C ILE A 81 -4.16 10.98 6.63
N GLY A 82 -3.14 11.85 6.59
CA GLY A 82 -3.32 13.27 6.29
C GLY A 82 -4.00 13.52 4.93
N VAL A 83 -3.57 12.80 3.89
CA VAL A 83 -4.20 12.87 2.56
C VAL A 83 -5.66 12.38 2.60
N ALA A 84 -5.97 11.33 3.35
CA ALA A 84 -7.34 10.85 3.52
C ALA A 84 -8.24 11.87 4.23
N VAL A 85 -7.71 12.60 5.21
CA VAL A 85 -8.43 13.71 5.86
C VAL A 85 -8.71 14.83 4.86
N LEU A 86 -7.76 15.17 3.98
CA LEU A 86 -7.95 16.19 2.94
C LEU A 86 -8.99 15.77 1.89
N ASP A 87 -8.99 14.51 1.42
CA ASP A 87 -10.04 14.00 0.53
C ASP A 87 -11.41 14.06 1.20
N TRP A 88 -11.49 13.62 2.46
CA TRP A 88 -12.74 13.63 3.21
C TRP A 88 -13.31 15.05 3.39
N ARG A 89 -12.46 16.04 3.67
CA ARG A 89 -12.87 17.46 3.73
C ARG A 89 -13.37 17.95 2.36
N ALA A 90 -12.62 17.66 1.29
CA ALA A 90 -13.00 18.04 -0.06
C ALA A 90 -14.34 17.43 -0.52
N LEU A 91 -14.68 16.21 -0.07
CA LEU A 91 -15.98 15.59 -0.35
C LEU A 91 -17.13 16.29 0.39
N ARG A 92 -16.90 16.73 1.63
CA ARG A 92 -17.89 17.52 2.39
C ARG A 92 -18.15 18.87 1.74
N ASP A 93 -17.11 19.55 1.29
CA ASP A 93 -17.23 20.84 0.59
C ASP A 93 -18.02 20.72 -0.72
N ARG A 94 -18.01 19.52 -1.33
CA ARG A 94 -18.79 19.15 -2.53
C ARG A 94 -20.21 18.68 -2.23
N GLN A 95 -20.69 18.86 -1.00
CA GLN A 95 -22.05 18.47 -0.56
C GLN A 95 -22.35 16.96 -0.73
N ILE A 96 -21.33 16.11 -0.73
CA ILE A 96 -21.54 14.66 -0.71
C ILE A 96 -21.92 14.28 0.72
N ASP A 97 -23.22 14.09 0.95
CA ASP A 97 -23.79 14.16 2.29
C ASP A 97 -23.07 13.31 3.38
N ARG A 98 -23.07 11.98 3.46
CA ARG A 98 -22.25 11.24 4.47
C ARG A 98 -21.07 10.57 3.79
N PRO A 99 -19.89 11.23 3.70
CA PRO A 99 -18.73 10.63 3.04
C PRO A 99 -18.17 9.48 3.89
N PHE A 100 -17.45 8.58 3.23
CA PHE A 100 -16.81 7.46 3.91
C PHE A 100 -15.82 7.96 4.97
N PRO A 101 -15.83 7.42 6.20
CA PRO A 101 -15.01 7.97 7.27
C PRO A 101 -13.51 7.85 7.02
N TRP A 102 -12.75 8.92 7.28
CA TRP A 102 -11.30 8.97 7.06
C TRP A 102 -10.51 8.02 7.97
N PHE A 103 -11.02 7.68 9.16
CA PHE A 103 -10.30 6.82 10.12
C PHE A 103 -10.07 5.40 9.60
N TRP A 104 -10.81 4.96 8.57
CA TRP A 104 -10.54 3.71 7.89
C TRP A 104 -9.18 3.69 7.18
N ALA A 105 -8.61 4.86 6.86
CA ALA A 105 -7.25 4.97 6.34
C ALA A 105 -6.18 4.56 7.37
N ILE A 106 -6.50 4.62 8.68
CA ILE A 106 -5.61 4.13 9.76
C ILE A 106 -5.46 2.61 9.63
N ALA A 107 -6.57 1.91 9.40
CA ALA A 107 -6.55 0.45 9.20
C ALA A 107 -5.86 0.10 7.88
N SER A 108 -6.22 0.77 6.79
CA SER A 108 -5.55 0.63 5.50
C SER A 108 -5.99 1.73 4.53
N GLY A 109 -5.02 2.37 3.88
CA GLY A 109 -5.29 3.29 2.77
C GLY A 109 -6.08 2.62 1.63
N PHE A 110 -5.85 1.33 1.38
CA PHE A 110 -6.56 0.55 0.36
C PHE A 110 -8.06 0.44 0.68
N VAL A 111 -8.40 0.12 1.94
CA VAL A 111 -9.79 0.04 2.40
C VAL A 111 -10.49 1.38 2.26
N TYR A 112 -9.79 2.47 2.59
CA TYR A 112 -10.32 3.82 2.41
C TYR A 112 -10.64 4.15 0.96
N VAL A 113 -9.71 3.89 0.02
CA VAL A 113 -9.92 4.18 -1.41
C VAL A 113 -11.13 3.42 -1.96
N ILE A 114 -11.26 2.13 -1.64
CA ILE A 114 -12.38 1.30 -2.09
C ILE A 114 -13.70 1.79 -1.48
N GLY A 115 -13.75 1.95 -0.15
CA GLY A 115 -14.96 2.36 0.57
C GLY A 115 -15.49 3.71 0.08
N ARG A 116 -14.60 4.69 -0.08
CA ARG A 116 -14.92 6.01 -0.63
C ARG A 116 -15.43 5.93 -2.06
N SER A 117 -14.77 5.17 -2.94
CA SER A 117 -15.21 5.03 -4.34
C SER A 117 -16.60 4.40 -4.47
N ILE A 118 -16.96 3.43 -3.62
CA ILE A 118 -18.30 2.84 -3.59
C ILE A 118 -19.33 3.88 -3.13
N VAL A 119 -19.06 4.61 -2.04
CA VAL A 119 -19.98 5.66 -1.52
C VAL A 119 -20.20 6.77 -2.55
N VAL A 120 -19.14 7.24 -3.20
CA VAL A 120 -19.22 8.28 -4.23
C VAL A 120 -19.97 7.79 -5.47
N ARG A 121 -19.71 6.56 -5.93
CA ARG A 121 -20.45 5.96 -7.05
C ARG A 121 -21.95 5.88 -6.76
N ARG A 122 -22.34 5.48 -5.56
CA ARG A 122 -23.75 5.39 -5.18
C ARG A 122 -24.46 6.75 -5.18
N ARG A 123 -23.73 7.85 -4.94
CA ARG A 123 -24.29 9.20 -4.82
C ARG A 123 -24.20 10.06 -6.09
N SER A 124 -23.18 9.82 -6.92
CA SER A 124 -22.86 10.64 -8.10
C SER A 124 -22.89 9.86 -9.42
N GLY A 125 -23.09 8.54 -9.37
CA GLY A 125 -23.04 7.66 -10.54
C GLY A 125 -21.64 7.41 -11.11
N THR A 126 -20.62 8.14 -10.66
CA THR A 126 -19.24 8.11 -11.18
C THR A 126 -18.21 7.97 -10.03
N GLY A 127 -16.91 7.81 -10.34
CA GLY A 127 -15.86 7.75 -9.31
C GLY A 127 -15.25 6.37 -9.02
N LEU A 128 -15.43 5.39 -9.91
CA LEU A 128 -14.78 4.08 -9.82
C LEU A 128 -13.32 4.06 -10.32
N ALA A 129 -12.88 5.07 -11.06
CA ALA A 129 -11.55 5.07 -11.65
C ALA A 129 -10.42 4.89 -10.61
N PRO A 130 -10.40 5.61 -9.47
CA PRO A 130 -9.36 5.43 -8.45
C PRO A 130 -9.37 4.02 -7.83
N MET A 131 -10.55 3.41 -7.69
CA MET A 131 -10.68 2.05 -7.18
C MET A 131 -9.99 1.04 -8.10
N TRP A 132 -10.30 1.07 -9.39
CA TRP A 132 -9.69 0.17 -10.37
C TRP A 132 -8.18 0.39 -10.50
N ALA A 133 -7.73 1.65 -10.50
CA ALA A 133 -6.31 1.97 -10.51
C ALA A 133 -5.58 1.36 -9.30
N THR A 134 -6.14 1.54 -8.10
CA THR A 134 -5.54 0.99 -6.87
C THR A 134 -5.51 -0.53 -6.90
N ILE A 135 -6.59 -1.19 -7.35
CA ILE A 135 -6.66 -2.65 -7.46
C ILE A 135 -5.59 -3.16 -8.43
N ALA A 136 -5.48 -2.56 -9.62
CA ALA A 136 -4.50 -2.95 -10.62
C ALA A 136 -3.07 -2.80 -10.11
N LEU A 137 -2.76 -1.66 -9.48
CA LEU A 137 -1.45 -1.41 -8.90
C LEU A 137 -1.14 -2.35 -7.73
N GLN A 138 -2.13 -2.62 -6.87
CA GLN A 138 -1.94 -3.54 -5.75
C GLN A 138 -1.70 -4.97 -6.22
N ALA A 139 -2.42 -5.43 -7.26
CA ALA A 139 -2.21 -6.74 -7.87
C ALA A 139 -0.81 -6.84 -8.50
N LEU A 140 -0.37 -5.80 -9.21
CA LEU A 140 0.98 -5.72 -9.77
C LEU A 140 2.05 -5.78 -8.68
N LEU A 141 1.90 -4.99 -7.61
CA LEU A 141 2.82 -5.01 -6.47
C LEU A 141 2.91 -6.40 -5.85
N ILE A 142 1.78 -7.07 -5.64
CA ILE A 142 1.75 -8.44 -5.11
C ILE A 142 2.51 -9.39 -6.04
N ALA A 143 2.30 -9.30 -7.35
CA ALA A 143 3.00 -10.14 -8.32
C ALA A 143 4.53 -9.93 -8.30
N ILE A 144 4.98 -8.67 -8.17
CA ILE A 144 6.41 -8.33 -8.06
C ILE A 144 7.00 -8.85 -6.76
N VAL A 145 6.35 -8.60 -5.62
CA VAL A 145 6.84 -9.09 -4.32
C VAL A 145 6.87 -10.62 -4.29
N PHE A 146 5.86 -11.27 -4.86
CA PHE A 146 5.82 -12.72 -4.97
C PHE A 146 6.97 -13.27 -5.83
N SER A 147 7.29 -12.63 -6.97
CA SER A 147 8.41 -13.07 -7.81
C SER A 147 9.76 -12.91 -7.10
N ILE A 148 9.95 -11.83 -6.35
CA ILE A 148 11.14 -11.63 -5.50
C ILE A 148 11.22 -12.72 -4.42
N ALA A 149 10.11 -13.02 -3.74
CA ALA A 149 10.07 -14.07 -2.73
C ALA A 149 10.45 -15.44 -3.30
N VAL A 150 9.94 -15.78 -4.50
CA VAL A 150 10.31 -17.02 -5.20
C VAL A 150 11.80 -17.06 -5.52
N ARG A 151 12.40 -15.94 -5.98
CA ARG A 151 13.86 -15.86 -6.24
C ARG A 151 14.66 -16.13 -4.97
N VAL A 152 14.29 -15.51 -3.86
CA VAL A 152 14.96 -15.69 -2.56
C VAL A 152 14.86 -17.15 -2.10
N VAL A 153 13.66 -17.74 -2.14
CA VAL A 153 13.46 -19.15 -1.75
C VAL A 153 14.32 -20.07 -2.61
N ASN A 154 14.30 -19.91 -3.93
CA ASN A 154 15.08 -20.75 -4.85
C ASN A 154 16.60 -20.62 -4.62
N ALA A 155 17.09 -19.45 -4.25
CA ALA A 155 18.51 -19.25 -3.95
C ALA A 155 18.94 -19.88 -2.61
N THR A 156 18.01 -20.02 -1.66
CA THR A 156 18.27 -20.62 -0.34
C THR A 156 18.07 -22.12 -0.28
N LEU A 157 17.27 -22.69 -1.19
CA LEU A 157 17.12 -24.14 -1.28
C LEU A 157 18.41 -24.73 -1.87
N PRO A 158 19.02 -25.75 -1.24
CA PRO A 158 20.13 -26.45 -1.86
C PRO A 158 19.62 -27.06 -3.16
N THR A 159 20.28 -26.75 -4.29
CA THR A 159 20.07 -27.51 -5.52
C THR A 159 20.44 -28.95 -5.24
N ALA A 160 19.44 -29.78 -4.92
CA ALA A 160 19.59 -31.22 -4.85
C ALA A 160 19.94 -31.71 -6.25
N ALA A 161 21.24 -31.77 -6.53
CA ALA A 161 21.76 -32.54 -7.64
C ALA A 161 21.46 -34.00 -7.32
N PHE A 162 20.45 -34.55 -7.99
CA PHE A 162 20.25 -35.99 -8.13
C PHE A 162 21.04 -36.47 -9.35
#